data_AF-L1LEY0-F1
#
_entry.id   AF-L1LEY0-F1
#
_cell.length_a   1.000
_cell.length_b   1.000
_cell.length_c   1.000
_cell.angle_alpha   90.00
_cell.angle_beta   90.00
_cell.angle_gamma   90.00
#
_symmetry.space_group_name_H-M   'P 1'
#
loop_
_entity.id
_entity.type
_entity.pdbx_description
1 polymer ?
#
loop_
_entity_poly.entity_id
_entity_poly.type
_entity_poly.pdbx_seq_one_letter_code
_entity_poly.pdbx_strand_id
1 'polypeptide(L)'
;MLIFLCGFVKLPMNIKMLFSFMSDSIPVFGSKRKGYLVIGSFILFFSLLMLGIQDKQDIYVTTFYLVMSSLGITMCNVVGEALIIESGKQQTNDQITQSISVFSAFRKLAFSAMVYLSAVLLMTIPKRKIFLYSAIIPAIVLLSSLFVQERDVLSFPSVRNQLSRLITFTEMREIRRPAIFLFLTTVSILCD
;
A
#
# COMPACT_ATOMS: atom_id res chain seq x y z
N MET A 1 -23.63 6.81 -12.88
CA MET A 1 -23.59 6.19 -11.54
C MET A 1 -22.33 5.34 -11.33
N LEU A 2 -22.02 4.36 -12.20
CA LEU A 2 -20.82 3.50 -12.06
C LEU A 2 -19.48 4.28 -12.06
N ILE A 3 -19.37 5.36 -12.84
CA ILE A 3 -18.16 6.20 -12.90
C ILE A 3 -17.86 6.84 -11.53
N PHE A 4 -18.88 7.31 -10.81
CA PHE A 4 -18.73 7.89 -9.47
C PHE A 4 -18.26 6.86 -8.44
N LEU A 5 -18.76 5.62 -8.52
CA LEU A 5 -18.33 4.51 -7.67
C LEU A 5 -16.87 4.13 -7.94
N CYS A 6 -16.47 4.02 -9.22
CA CYS A 6 -15.08 3.78 -9.60
C CYS A 6 -14.14 4.90 -9.15
N GLY A 7 -14.59 6.16 -9.22
CA GLY A 7 -13.85 7.30 -8.69
C GLY A 7 -13.59 7.15 -7.19
N PHE A 8 -14.62 6.81 -6.42
CA PHE A 8 -14.52 6.62 -4.96
C PHE A 8 -13.56 5.48 -4.56
N VAL A 9 -13.57 4.38 -5.32
CA VAL A 9 -12.66 3.25 -5.11
C VAL A 9 -11.21 3.61 -5.45
N LYS A 10 -10.98 4.51 -6.40
CA LYS A 10 -9.64 5.00 -6.78
C LYS A 10 -9.16 6.18 -5.93
N LEU A 11 -10.01 6.82 -5.13
CA LEU A 11 -9.60 7.91 -4.22
C LEU A 11 -8.47 7.50 -3.26
N PRO A 12 -8.52 6.35 -2.57
CA PRO A 12 -7.42 5.88 -1.71
C PRO A 12 -6.06 5.83 -2.40
N MET A 13 -6.03 5.39 -3.66
CA MET A 13 -4.80 5.30 -4.46
C MET A 13 -4.21 6.69 -4.78
N ASN A 14 -5.04 7.73 -4.88
CA ASN A 14 -4.57 9.11 -5.05
C ASN A 14 -4.00 9.67 -3.74
N ILE A 15 -4.52 9.22 -2.60
CA ILE A 15 -4.03 9.56 -1.26
C ILE A 15 -2.76 8.76 -0.91
N LYS A 16 -2.27 7.86 -1.78
CA LYS A 16 -0.99 7.12 -1.61
C LYS A 16 0.14 8.04 -1.16
N MET A 17 0.17 9.25 -1.70
CA MET A 17 1.13 10.28 -1.31
C MET A 17 1.00 10.70 0.15
N LEU A 18 -0.22 11.04 0.59
CA LEU A 18 -0.52 11.41 1.97
C LEU A 18 -0.21 10.27 2.93
N PHE A 19 -0.51 9.03 2.54
CA PHE A 19 -0.21 7.84 3.34
C PHE A 19 1.29 7.53 3.43
N SER A 20 2.06 7.82 2.38
CA SER A 20 3.54 7.81 2.44
C SER A 20 4.05 8.79 3.49
N PHE A 21 3.50 10.00 3.52
CA PHE A 21 3.87 10.97 4.53
C PHE A 21 3.40 10.56 5.94
N MET A 22 2.18 10.04 6.11
CA MET A 22 1.70 9.58 7.42
C MET A 22 2.50 8.38 7.95
N SER A 23 2.85 7.43 7.09
CA SER A 23 3.64 6.25 7.47
C SER A 23 5.07 6.59 7.91
N ASP A 24 5.65 7.67 7.39
CA ASP A 24 6.97 8.14 7.82
C ASP A 24 6.90 9.01 9.10
N SER A 25 5.72 9.54 9.44
CA SER A 25 5.55 10.57 10.48
C SER A 25 5.03 10.04 11.81
N ILE A 26 4.22 8.98 11.80
CA ILE A 26 3.51 8.50 12.99
C ILE A 26 3.99 7.07 13.27
N PRO A 27 4.70 6.78 14.38
CA PRO A 27 4.93 5.40 14.79
C PRO A 27 3.63 4.82 15.40
N VAL A 28 3.11 3.74 14.83
CA VAL A 28 1.94 3.01 15.36
C VAL A 28 2.40 1.76 16.10
N PHE A 29 2.01 1.62 17.38
CA PHE A 29 2.32 0.47 18.24
C PHE A 29 3.83 0.19 18.50
N GLY A 30 4.69 1.22 18.59
CA GLY A 30 6.09 1.04 19.02
C GLY A 30 7.07 0.51 17.96
N SER A 31 6.57 0.15 16.77
CA SER A 31 7.39 -0.15 15.58
C SER A 31 6.97 0.79 14.44
N LYS A 32 7.93 1.38 13.72
CA LYS A 32 7.60 2.40 12.70
C LYS A 32 6.90 1.82 11.47
N ARG A 33 7.17 0.57 11.07
CA ARG A 33 6.77 0.05 9.75
C ARG A 33 5.99 -1.26 9.81
N LYS A 34 6.31 -2.16 10.74
CA LYS A 34 5.57 -3.41 11.00
C LYS A 34 4.09 -3.18 11.30
N GLY A 35 3.78 -2.22 12.19
CA GLY A 35 2.41 -1.93 12.60
C GLY A 35 1.50 -1.55 11.43
N TYR A 36 1.98 -0.70 10.54
CA TYR A 36 1.22 -0.29 9.34
C TYR A 36 1.05 -1.41 8.33
N LEU A 37 2.06 -2.26 8.17
CA LEU A 37 2.00 -3.40 7.25
C LEU A 37 0.99 -4.46 7.74
N VAL A 38 0.97 -4.73 9.05
CA VAL A 38 -0.01 -5.63 9.68
C VAL A 38 -1.43 -5.07 9.52
N ILE A 39 -1.65 -3.80 9.86
CA ILE A 39 -2.97 -3.17 9.77
C ILE A 39 -3.46 -3.12 8.32
N GLY A 40 -2.60 -2.70 7.38
CA GLY A 40 -2.93 -2.64 5.96
C GLY A 40 -3.26 -4.02 5.37
N SER A 41 -2.46 -5.02 5.70
CA SER A 41 -2.68 -6.40 5.24
C SER A 41 -3.93 -7.02 5.86
N PHE A 42 -4.22 -6.71 7.12
CA PHE A 42 -5.44 -7.17 7.79
C PHE A 42 -6.69 -6.56 7.17
N ILE A 43 -6.71 -5.24 6.94
CA ILE A 43 -7.83 -4.56 6.29
C ILE A 43 -8.05 -5.11 4.88
N LEU A 44 -6.97 -5.32 4.12
CA LEU A 44 -7.03 -5.88 2.77
C LEU A 44 -7.57 -7.31 2.77
N PHE A 45 -7.04 -8.17 3.64
CA PHE A 45 -7.48 -9.55 3.79
C PHE A 45 -8.96 -9.62 4.17
N PHE A 46 -9.36 -8.87 5.19
CA PHE A 46 -10.74 -8.85 5.67
C PHE A 46 -11.70 -8.36 4.57
N SER A 47 -11.34 -7.31 3.84
CA SER A 47 -12.16 -6.77 2.76
C SER A 47 -12.37 -7.77 1.62
N LEU A 48 -11.30 -8.47 1.21
CA LEU A 48 -11.38 -9.50 0.16
C LEU A 48 -12.14 -10.75 0.61
N LEU A 49 -12.00 -11.14 1.88
CA LEU A 49 -12.71 -12.26 2.46
C LEU A 49 -14.22 -11.99 2.55
N MET A 50 -14.61 -10.77 2.96
CA MET A 50 -16.03 -10.34 2.97
C MET A 50 -16.64 -10.30 1.57
N LEU A 51 -15.88 -9.84 0.56
CA LEU A 51 -16.30 -9.86 -0.86
C LEU A 51 -16.43 -11.30 -1.42
N GLY A 52 -15.69 -12.26 -0.88
CA GLY A 52 -15.70 -13.65 -1.32
C GLY A 52 -16.79 -14.53 -0.70
N ILE A 53 -17.27 -14.21 0.51
CA ILE A 53 -18.22 -15.04 1.27
C ILE A 53 -19.68 -14.65 1.03
N GLN A 54 -19.99 -13.36 0.92
CA GLN A 54 -21.37 -12.89 0.89
C GLN A 54 -22.00 -13.02 -0.51
N ASP A 55 -23.09 -13.78 -0.64
CA ASP A 55 -23.75 -14.05 -1.93
C ASP A 55 -24.72 -12.94 -2.40
N LYS A 56 -25.25 -12.13 -1.46
CA LYS A 56 -26.12 -10.98 -1.76
C LYS A 56 -25.61 -9.77 -0.98
N GLN A 57 -24.96 -8.84 -1.67
CA GLN A 57 -24.56 -7.56 -1.10
C GLN A 57 -25.24 -6.43 -1.84
N ASP A 58 -25.71 -5.44 -1.10
CA ASP A 58 -26.05 -4.16 -1.68
C ASP A 58 -24.84 -3.53 -2.36
N ILE A 59 -25.11 -2.75 -3.40
CA ILE A 59 -24.09 -2.03 -4.17
C ILE A 59 -23.23 -1.14 -3.25
N TYR A 60 -23.86 -0.55 -2.23
CA TYR A 60 -23.18 0.28 -1.23
C TYR A 60 -22.18 -0.51 -0.37
N VAL A 61 -22.56 -1.72 0.08
CA VAL A 61 -21.72 -2.57 0.92
C VAL A 61 -20.53 -3.10 0.12
N THR A 62 -20.77 -3.53 -1.13
CA THR A 62 -19.71 -3.95 -2.06
C THR A 62 -18.71 -2.81 -2.31
N THR A 63 -19.23 -1.60 -2.53
CA THR A 63 -18.38 -0.42 -2.78
C THR A 63 -17.54 -0.09 -1.55
N PHE A 64 -18.12 -0.15 -0.34
CA PHE A 64 -17.40 0.09 0.90
C PHE A 64 -16.23 -0.88 1.08
N TYR A 65 -16.44 -2.18 0.86
CA TYR A 65 -15.35 -3.17 0.92
C TYR A 65 -14.31 -2.98 -0.19
N LEU A 66 -14.70 -2.53 -1.38
CA LEU A 66 -13.75 -2.17 -2.44
C LEU A 66 -12.91 -0.93 -2.10
N VAL A 67 -13.49 0.06 -1.43
CA VAL A 67 -12.74 1.23 -0.94
C VAL A 67 -11.76 0.80 0.16
N MET A 68 -12.20 -0.06 1.09
CA MET A 68 -11.33 -0.60 2.16
C MET A 68 -10.20 -1.46 1.61
N SER A 69 -10.46 -2.30 0.60
CA SER A 69 -9.39 -3.07 -0.04
C SER A 69 -8.40 -2.17 -0.77
N SER A 70 -8.88 -1.12 -1.44
CA SER A 70 -8.06 -0.08 -2.08
C SER A 70 -7.19 0.70 -1.08
N LEU A 71 -7.72 0.99 0.12
CA LEU A 71 -6.94 1.56 1.22
C LEU A 71 -5.85 0.60 1.71
N GLY A 72 -6.20 -0.66 1.96
CA GLY A 72 -5.27 -1.67 2.45
C GLY A 72 -4.11 -1.92 1.48
N ILE A 73 -4.40 -2.09 0.18
CA ILE A 73 -3.35 -2.28 -0.85
C ILE A 73 -2.45 -1.05 -0.99
N THR A 74 -3.01 0.15 -0.88
CA THR A 74 -2.24 1.41 -0.92
C THR A 74 -1.25 1.46 0.23
N MET A 75 -1.69 1.16 1.45
CA MET A 75 -0.84 1.10 2.64
C MET A 75 0.30 0.10 2.48
N CYS A 76 -0.02 -1.14 2.10
CA CYS A 76 1.00 -2.19 1.91
C CYS A 76 2.02 -1.82 0.83
N ASN A 77 1.58 -1.16 -0.25
CA ASN A 77 2.48 -0.74 -1.33
C ASN A 77 3.47 0.33 -0.89
N VAL A 78 3.00 1.34 -0.14
CA VAL A 78 3.85 2.42 0.40
C VAL A 78 4.86 1.89 1.41
N VAL A 79 4.40 1.12 2.40
CA VAL A 79 5.27 0.56 3.43
C VAL A 79 6.27 -0.42 2.80
N GLY A 80 5.84 -1.22 1.82
CA GLY A 80 6.71 -2.10 1.05
C GLY A 80 7.82 -1.33 0.32
N GLU A 81 7.47 -0.23 -0.37
CA GLU A 81 8.46 0.66 -1.02
C GLU A 81 9.47 1.24 -0.01
N ALA A 82 8.98 1.70 1.14
CA ALA A 82 9.84 2.25 2.20
C ALA A 82 10.81 1.21 2.78
N LEU A 83 10.33 -0.03 3.02
CA LEU A 83 11.13 -1.13 3.55
C LEU A 83 12.26 -1.56 2.60
N ILE A 84 12.00 -1.60 1.29
CA ILE A 84 13.02 -1.93 0.28
C ILE A 84 14.13 -0.89 0.28
N ILE A 85 13.77 0.39 0.31
CA ILE A 85 14.74 1.50 0.32
C ILE A 85 15.60 1.46 1.58
N GLU A 86 15.01 1.20 2.74
CA GLU A 86 15.75 1.12 4.01
C GLU A 86 16.65 -0.11 4.09
N SER A 87 16.16 -1.26 3.60
CA SER A 87 16.97 -2.49 3.51
C SER A 87 18.20 -2.27 2.62
N GLY A 88 18.05 -1.49 1.54
CA GLY A 88 19.16 -1.11 0.67
C GLY A 88 20.17 -0.16 1.31
N LYS A 89 19.77 0.70 2.26
CA LYS A 89 20.68 1.67 2.92
C LYS A 89 21.68 1.04 3.89
N GLN A 90 21.44 -0.19 4.36
CA GLN A 90 22.33 -0.88 5.30
C GLN A 90 23.52 -1.61 4.62
N GLN A 91 23.61 -1.56 3.29
CA GLN A 91 24.66 -2.21 2.49
C GLN A 91 25.67 -1.19 1.92
N THR A 92 26.83 -1.63 1.40
CA THR A 92 27.90 -0.77 0.87
C THR A 92 27.60 -0.25 -0.55
N ASN A 93 27.84 1.05 -0.82
CA ASN A 93 27.42 1.84 -2.00
C ASN A 93 27.36 1.12 -3.37
N ASP A 94 28.36 0.32 -3.75
CA ASP A 94 28.39 -0.34 -5.06
C ASP A 94 27.48 -1.58 -5.16
N GLN A 95 27.28 -2.30 -4.06
CA GLN A 95 26.39 -3.47 -3.98
C GLN A 95 24.92 -3.08 -3.73
N ILE A 96 24.67 -1.88 -3.19
CA ILE A 96 23.32 -1.31 -2.99
C ILE A 96 22.57 -1.21 -4.33
N THR A 97 23.22 -0.62 -5.32
CA THR A 97 22.56 -0.29 -6.60
C THR A 97 22.20 -1.54 -7.38
N GLN A 98 23.03 -2.58 -7.33
CA GLN A 98 22.73 -3.89 -7.95
C GLN A 98 21.63 -4.64 -7.19
N SER A 99 21.67 -4.68 -5.85
CA SER A 99 20.66 -5.43 -5.07
C SER A 99 19.26 -4.79 -5.17
N ILE A 100 19.18 -3.45 -5.12
CA ILE A 100 17.92 -2.72 -5.28
C ILE A 100 17.36 -2.86 -6.70
N SER A 101 18.21 -2.79 -7.73
CA SER A 101 17.77 -2.90 -9.13
C SER A 101 17.26 -4.30 -9.47
N VAL A 102 17.92 -5.36 -8.98
CA VAL A 102 17.43 -6.74 -9.12
C VAL A 102 16.10 -6.95 -8.40
N PHE A 103 15.95 -6.44 -7.17
CA PHE A 103 14.69 -6.51 -6.44
C PHE A 103 13.56 -5.76 -7.17
N SER A 104 13.85 -4.56 -7.67
CA SER A 104 12.89 -3.74 -8.42
C SER A 104 12.48 -4.41 -9.74
N ALA A 105 13.44 -5.02 -10.45
CA ALA A 105 13.17 -5.78 -11.67
C ALA A 105 12.28 -7.00 -11.38
N PHE A 106 12.60 -7.77 -10.34
CA PHE A 106 11.79 -8.91 -9.91
C PHE A 106 10.35 -8.48 -9.53
N ARG A 107 10.19 -7.36 -8.81
CA ARG A 107 8.87 -6.82 -8.46
C ARG A 107 8.04 -6.45 -9.69
N LYS A 108 8.65 -5.81 -10.70
CA LYS A 108 7.96 -5.47 -11.96
C LYS A 108 7.56 -6.73 -12.74
N LEU A 109 8.44 -7.73 -12.78
CA LEU A 109 8.13 -9.03 -13.41
C LEU A 109 6.99 -9.75 -12.68
N ALA A 110 7.03 -9.80 -11.35
CA ALA A 110 5.98 -10.39 -10.54
C ALA A 110 4.64 -9.68 -10.73
N PHE A 111 4.64 -8.35 -10.82
CA PHE A 111 3.44 -7.57 -11.12
C PHE A 111 2.86 -7.92 -12.50
N SER A 112 3.70 -7.99 -13.54
CA SER A 112 3.28 -8.39 -14.89
C SER A 112 2.67 -9.81 -14.90
N ALA A 113 3.34 -10.76 -14.26
CA ALA A 113 2.85 -12.14 -14.14
C ALA A 113 1.51 -12.21 -13.39
N MET A 114 1.34 -11.43 -12.31
CA MET A 114 0.08 -11.36 -11.56
C MET A 114 -1.06 -10.79 -12.40
N VAL A 115 -0.82 -9.72 -13.17
CA VAL A 115 -1.84 -9.13 -14.05
C VAL A 115 -2.29 -10.13 -15.11
N TYR A 116 -1.33 -10.83 -15.74
CA TYR A 116 -1.64 -11.87 -16.72
C TYR A 116 -2.44 -13.03 -16.12
N LEU A 117 -2.00 -13.55 -14.97
CA LEU A 117 -2.69 -14.63 -14.26
C LEU A 117 -4.11 -14.22 -13.85
N SER A 118 -4.28 -12.99 -13.34
CA SER A 118 -5.59 -12.45 -12.98
C SER A 118 -6.54 -12.37 -14.17
N ALA A 119 -6.04 -12.02 -15.37
CA ALA A 119 -6.85 -11.95 -16.58
C ALA A 119 -7.35 -13.34 -17.00
N VAL A 120 -6.48 -14.35 -16.98
CA VAL A 120 -6.83 -15.74 -17.30
C VAL A 120 -7.84 -16.32 -16.30
N LEU A 121 -7.66 -16.05 -15.00
CA LEU A 121 -8.60 -16.49 -13.96
C LEU A 121 -10.00 -15.90 -14.16
N LEU A 122 -10.09 -14.66 -14.64
CA LEU A 122 -11.37 -13.99 -14.89
C LEU A 122 -12.19 -14.64 -16.00
N MET A 123 -11.53 -15.30 -16.96
CA MET A 123 -12.19 -16.00 -18.07
C MET A 123 -12.71 -17.38 -17.67
N THR A 124 -12.11 -18.00 -16.66
CA THR A 124 -12.33 -19.43 -16.33
C THR A 124 -13.11 -19.64 -15.03
N ILE A 125 -13.07 -18.68 -14.11
CA ILE A 125 -13.57 -18.83 -12.74
C ILE A 125 -14.57 -17.71 -12.41
N PRO A 126 -15.67 -17.99 -11.66
CA PRO A 126 -16.56 -16.94 -11.18
C PRO A 126 -15.83 -15.95 -10.25
N LYS A 127 -16.12 -14.66 -10.40
CA LYS A 127 -15.49 -13.52 -9.69
C LYS A 127 -15.37 -13.74 -8.17
N ARG A 128 -16.35 -14.39 -7.55
CA ARG A 128 -16.37 -14.71 -6.11
C ARG A 128 -15.17 -15.55 -5.66
N LYS A 129 -14.86 -16.60 -6.41
CA LYS A 129 -13.70 -17.46 -6.11
C LYS A 129 -12.39 -16.72 -6.35
N ILE A 130 -12.35 -15.81 -7.31
CA ILE A 130 -11.17 -14.96 -7.58
C ILE A 130 -10.86 -14.07 -6.38
N PHE A 131 -11.87 -13.46 -5.74
CA PHE A 131 -11.66 -12.69 -4.50
C PHE A 131 -11.13 -13.56 -3.35
N LEU A 132 -11.63 -14.79 -3.20
CA LEU A 132 -11.13 -15.73 -2.19
C LEU A 132 -9.68 -16.15 -2.46
N TYR A 133 -9.33 -16.49 -3.70
CA TYR A 133 -7.94 -16.79 -4.07
C TYR A 133 -7.03 -15.58 -3.88
N SER A 134 -7.52 -14.39 -4.22
CA SER A 134 -6.78 -13.13 -4.03
C SER A 134 -6.54 -12.83 -2.54
N ALA A 135 -7.40 -13.27 -1.63
CA ALA A 135 -7.22 -13.11 -0.18
C ALA A 135 -6.10 -13.99 0.40
N ILE A 136 -5.66 -15.05 -0.29
CA ILE A 136 -4.54 -15.90 0.16
C ILE A 136 -3.23 -15.10 0.21
N ILE A 137 -3.00 -14.23 -0.77
CA ILE A 137 -1.80 -13.40 -0.86
C ILE A 137 -1.65 -12.45 0.36
N PRO A 138 -2.62 -11.58 0.69
CA PRO A 138 -2.54 -10.73 1.86
C PRO A 138 -2.57 -11.51 3.17
N ALA A 139 -3.12 -12.73 3.21
CA ALA A 139 -3.00 -13.60 4.39
C ALA A 139 -1.55 -14.05 4.61
N ILE A 140 -0.83 -14.44 3.55
CA ILE A 140 0.60 -14.77 3.62
C ILE A 140 1.41 -13.54 4.04
N VAL A 141 1.10 -12.36 3.48
CA VAL A 141 1.76 -11.11 3.87
C VAL A 141 1.48 -10.77 5.33
N LEU A 142 0.24 -10.94 5.81
CA LEU A 142 -0.12 -10.74 7.21
C LEU A 142 0.66 -11.71 8.11
N LEU A 143 0.75 -12.99 7.76
CA LEU A 143 1.51 -13.97 8.53
C LEU A 143 3.01 -13.65 8.56
N SER A 144 3.57 -13.31 7.40
CA SER A 144 4.96 -12.86 7.28
C SER A 144 5.22 -11.60 8.10
N SER A 145 4.30 -10.64 8.07
CA SER A 145 4.40 -9.38 8.81
C SER A 145 4.44 -9.58 10.32
N LEU A 146 3.78 -10.60 10.85
CA LEU A 146 3.86 -10.95 12.27
C LEU A 146 5.23 -11.50 12.64
N PHE A 147 5.84 -12.26 11.73
CA PHE A 147 7.16 -12.90 11.91
C PHE A 147 8.34 -11.95 11.69
N VAL A 148 8.15 -10.84 10.98
CA VAL A 148 9.18 -9.79 10.85
C VAL A 148 9.45 -9.18 12.22
N GLN A 149 10.65 -9.44 12.75
CA GLN A 149 11.11 -8.91 14.02
C GLN A 149 11.79 -7.55 13.75
N GLU A 150 11.00 -6.47 13.81
CA GLU A 150 11.56 -5.12 13.76
C GLU A 150 12.19 -4.77 15.11
N ARG A 151 13.33 -4.06 15.08
CA ARG A 151 13.97 -3.52 16.28
C ARG A 151 13.04 -2.48 16.91
N ASP A 152 12.63 -2.72 18.15
CA ASP A 152 11.79 -1.80 18.92
C ASP A 152 12.44 -0.42 19.00
N VAL A 153 11.68 0.62 18.63
CA VAL A 153 12.16 2.00 18.77
C VAL A 153 11.89 2.43 20.20
N LEU A 154 12.92 2.30 21.05
CA LEU A 154 12.93 2.62 22.50
C LEU A 154 12.55 4.08 22.88
N SER A 155 12.19 4.94 21.93
CA SER A 155 11.78 6.31 22.22
C SER A 155 10.44 6.61 21.57
N PHE A 156 9.48 7.01 22.39
CA PHE A 156 8.22 7.63 21.99
C PHE A 156 8.42 9.16 21.94
N PRO A 157 8.90 9.74 20.82
CA PRO A 157 8.86 11.19 20.67
C PRO A 157 7.40 11.65 20.63
N SER A 158 7.11 12.74 21.34
CA SER A 158 5.79 13.35 21.41
C SER A 158 5.26 13.70 20.01
N VAL A 159 4.12 13.10 19.64
CA VAL A 159 3.46 13.17 18.32
C VAL A 159 3.26 14.62 17.87
N ARG A 160 2.98 15.54 18.80
CA ARG A 160 2.71 16.96 18.51
C ARG A 160 3.96 17.72 18.04
N ASN A 161 5.14 17.40 18.59
CA ASN A 161 6.40 18.05 18.22
C ASN A 161 7.00 17.47 16.94
N GLN A 162 6.73 16.20 16.62
CA GLN A 162 7.09 15.61 15.32
C GLN A 162 6.21 16.16 14.20
N LEU A 163 4.90 16.28 14.42
CA LEU A 163 3.96 16.84 13.44
C LEU A 163 4.34 18.29 13.06
N SER A 164 4.72 19.09 14.06
CA SER A 164 5.16 20.48 13.84
C SER A 164 6.44 20.54 13.02
N ARG A 165 7.44 19.71 13.31
CA ARG A 165 8.69 19.63 12.51
C ARG A 165 8.42 19.16 11.08
N LEU A 166 7.46 18.24 10.90
CA LEU A 166 7.13 17.69 9.59
C LEU A 166 6.41 18.70 8.71
N ILE A 167 5.49 19.50 9.28
CA ILE A 167 4.83 20.61 8.59
C ILE A 167 5.87 21.63 8.11
N THR A 168 6.87 21.94 8.93
CA THR A 168 8.00 22.80 8.53
C THR A 168 8.88 22.18 7.45
N PHE A 169 9.08 20.84 7.47
CA PHE A 169 9.79 20.13 6.40
C PHE A 169 9.00 20.09 5.09
N THR A 170 7.67 20.01 5.13
CA THR A 170 6.82 20.07 3.92
C THR A 170 6.75 21.46 3.29
N GLU A 171 7.11 22.52 4.02
CA GLU A 171 7.26 23.87 3.45
C GLU A 171 8.58 24.04 2.68
N MET A 172 9.52 23.11 2.81
CA MET A 172 10.78 23.17 2.05
C MET A 172 10.52 23.00 0.55
N ARG A 173 10.97 24.00 -0.22
CA ARG A 173 10.74 24.12 -1.67
C ARG A 173 11.31 22.94 -2.48
N GLU A 174 12.33 22.27 -1.93
CA GLU A 174 12.99 21.07 -2.47
C GLU A 174 12.07 19.84 -2.50
N ILE A 175 11.16 19.68 -1.54
CA ILE A 175 10.27 18.51 -1.44
C ILE A 175 8.90 18.82 -2.08
N ARG A 176 8.41 20.06 -1.93
CA ARG A 176 7.10 20.47 -2.44
C ARG A 176 6.99 20.39 -3.96
N ARG A 177 8.06 20.69 -4.70
CA ARG A 177 8.07 20.65 -6.18
C ARG A 177 7.91 19.24 -6.75
N PRO A 178 8.75 18.25 -6.38
CA PRO A 178 8.55 16.87 -6.82
C PRO A 178 7.24 16.29 -6.30
N ALA A 179 6.78 16.74 -5.12
CA ALA A 179 5.50 16.30 -4.58
C ALA A 179 4.30 16.72 -5.43
N ILE A 180 4.23 18.01 -5.77
CA ILE A 180 3.19 18.57 -6.65
C ILE A 180 3.30 17.97 -8.05
N PHE A 181 4.51 17.75 -8.56
CA PHE A 181 4.73 17.12 -9.86
C PHE A 181 4.16 15.70 -9.90
N LEU A 182 4.48 14.85 -8.92
CA LEU A 182 3.94 13.49 -8.82
C LEU A 182 2.41 13.48 -8.67
N PHE A 183 1.86 14.43 -7.90
CA PHE A 183 0.41 14.57 -7.75
C PHE A 183 -0.25 14.92 -9.10
N LEU A 184 0.29 15.89 -9.84
CA LEU A 184 -0.19 16.27 -11.18
C LEU A 184 -0.09 15.10 -12.17
N THR A 185 1.02 14.37 -12.19
CA THR A 185 1.19 13.21 -13.09
C THR A 185 0.18 12.10 -12.78
N THR A 186 -0.12 11.86 -11.50
CA THR A 186 -1.09 10.84 -11.08
C THR A 186 -2.52 11.20 -11.50
N VAL A 187 -2.89 12.48 -11.41
CA VAL A 187 -4.20 12.98 -11.85
C VAL A 187 -4.34 12.94 -13.37
N SER A 188 -3.30 13.26 -14.13
CA SER A 188 -3.33 13.15 -15.61
C SER A 188 -3.59 11.72 -16.09
N ILE A 189 -2.96 10.71 -15.47
CA ILE A 189 -3.17 9.28 -15.81
C ILE A 189 -4.60 8.81 -15.52
N LEU A 190 -5.34 9.51 -14.65
CA LEU A 190 -6.73 9.17 -14.33
C LEU A 190 -7.72 9.73 -15.36
N CYS A 191 -7.30 10.71 -16.17
CA CYS A 191 -8.14 11.41 -17.13
C CYS A 191 -8.10 10.80 -18.54
N ASP A 192 -7.15 9.91 -18.81
CA ASP A 192 -7.06 9.06 -20.01
C ASP A 192 -7.66 7.67 -19.74
#